data_AF-M7SX39-F1
#
_entry.id   AF-M7SX39-F1
#
_cell.length_a   1.000
_cell.length_b   1.000
_cell.length_c   1.000
_cell.angle_alpha   90.00
_cell.angle_beta   90.00
_cell.angle_gamma   90.00
#
_symmetry.space_group_name_H-M   'P 1'
#
loop_
_entity.id
_entity.type
_entity.pdbx_description
1 polymer ?
#
loop_
_entity_poly.entity_id
_entity_poly.type
_entity_poly.pdbx_seq_one_letter_code
_entity_poly.pdbx_strand_id
1 'polypeptide(L)'
;MADIKPYTIAIEDSRISDLKQRLSLAKFPDELDGAGWEMGSSLADVKRLAAHWESAYDWRAAERDLNSQLPHFVTDIQCDGGFEPLAIHFGK
;
A
#
# COMPACT_ATOMS: atom_id res chain seq x y z
N MET A 1 -0.88 -27.19 14.12
CA MET A 1 -1.18 -25.75 14.30
C MET A 1 -0.31 -24.99 13.33
N ALA A 2 -0.84 -23.96 12.69
CA ALA A 2 -0.05 -23.12 11.79
C ALA A 2 1.07 -22.41 12.57
N ASP A 3 2.25 -22.31 11.97
CA ASP A 3 3.44 -21.71 12.58
C ASP A 3 3.38 -20.18 12.44
N ILE A 4 3.07 -19.50 13.55
CA ILE A 4 2.93 -18.05 13.61
C ILE A 4 4.27 -17.42 13.98
N LYS A 5 4.79 -16.58 13.09
CA LYS A 5 6.13 -15.98 13.22
C LYS A 5 6.04 -14.47 13.41
N PRO A 6 6.85 -13.87 14.29
CA PRO A 6 6.97 -12.42 14.36
C PRO A 6 7.38 -11.83 13.00
N TYR A 7 6.90 -10.63 12.72
CA TYR A 7 7.18 -9.88 11.51
C TYR A 7 7.54 -8.44 11.84
N THR A 8 8.34 -7.81 10.99
CA THR A 8 8.65 -6.38 11.07
C THR A 8 8.54 -5.83 9.66
N ILE A 9 7.76 -4.77 9.50
CA ILE A 9 7.62 -4.09 8.21
C ILE A 9 8.94 -3.37 7.95
N ALA A 10 9.64 -3.78 6.89
CA ALA A 10 10.91 -3.20 6.46
C ALA A 10 10.93 -3.14 4.93
N ILE A 11 10.50 -2.01 4.38
CA ILE A 11 10.47 -1.78 2.94
C ILE A 11 11.80 -1.16 2.50
N GLU A 12 12.45 -1.76 1.50
CA GLU A 12 13.70 -1.24 0.93
C GLU A 12 13.55 0.18 0.37
N ASP A 13 14.56 1.05 0.56
CA ASP A 13 14.55 2.42 0.01
C ASP A 13 14.36 2.46 -1.52
N SER A 14 14.82 1.42 -2.21
CA SER A 14 14.64 1.26 -3.66
C SER A 14 13.17 1.16 -4.07
N ARG A 15 12.31 0.54 -3.25
CA ARG A 15 10.86 0.43 -3.50
C ARG A 15 10.18 1.79 -3.36
N ILE A 16 10.58 2.57 -2.36
CA ILE A 16 10.05 3.93 -2.14
C ILE A 16 10.50 4.85 -3.27
N SER A 17 11.75 4.74 -3.70
CA SER A 17 12.31 5.51 -4.82
C SER A 17 11.60 5.17 -6.14
N ASP A 18 11.40 3.87 -6.41
CA ASP A 18 10.63 3.40 -7.57
C ASP A 18 9.20 3.92 -7.55
N LEU A 19 8.52 3.89 -6.40
CA LEU A 19 7.17 4.47 -6.26
C LEU A 19 7.16 5.96 -6.63
N LYS A 20 8.08 6.76 -6.07
CA LYS A 20 8.17 8.20 -6.36
C LYS A 20 8.42 8.46 -7.84
N GLN A 21 9.32 7.70 -8.47
CA GLN A 21 9.60 7.82 -9.90
C GLN A 21 8.37 7.47 -10.75
N ARG A 22 7.59 6.45 -10.38
CA ARG A 22 6.36 6.11 -11.11
C ARG A 22 5.29 7.19 -10.98
N LEU A 23 5.15 7.77 -9.79
CA LEU A 23 4.23 8.89 -9.56
C LEU A 23 4.63 10.13 -10.38
N SER A 24 5.93 10.46 -10.43
CA SER A 24 6.43 11.61 -11.21
C SER A 24 6.24 11.44 -12.72
N LEU A 25 6.16 10.18 -13.20
CA LEU A 25 5.97 9.83 -14.61
C LEU A 25 4.51 9.49 -14.94
N ALA A 26 3.59 9.62 -13.97
CA ALA A 26 2.20 9.24 -14.14
C ALA A 26 1.53 10.08 -15.25
N LYS A 27 0.88 9.38 -16.19
CA LYS A 27 0.02 10.00 -17.20
C LYS A 27 -1.43 9.80 -16.76
N PHE A 28 -2.14 10.91 -16.62
CA PHE A 28 -3.53 10.89 -16.20
C PHE A 28 -4.47 10.97 -17.43
N PRO A 29 -5.60 10.28 -17.42
CA PRO A 29 -6.62 10.41 -18.45
C PRO A 29 -7.30 11.79 -18.38
N ASP A 30 -8.05 12.13 -19.42
CA ASP A 30 -8.99 13.25 -19.38
C ASP A 30 -10.25 12.87 -18.57
N GLU A 31 -10.95 13.88 -18.06
CA GLU A 31 -12.19 13.75 -17.29
C GLU A 31 -13.29 14.63 -17.91
N LEU A 32 -14.54 14.15 -17.91
CA LEU A 32 -15.68 14.94 -18.37
C LEU A 32 -15.97 16.07 -17.37
N ASP A 33 -16.25 17.27 -17.88
CA ASP A 33 -16.60 18.41 -17.06
C ASP A 33 -17.80 18.10 -16.14
N GLY A 34 -17.61 18.33 -14.84
CA GLY A 34 -18.65 18.13 -13.84
C GLY A 34 -18.90 16.68 -13.41
N ALA A 35 -18.15 15.70 -13.92
CA ALA A 35 -18.32 14.29 -13.54
C ALA A 35 -18.10 14.02 -12.04
N GLY A 36 -17.22 14.79 -11.39
CA GLY A 36 -16.91 14.63 -9.97
C GLY A 36 -16.56 13.19 -9.63
N TRP A 37 -17.33 12.58 -8.71
CA TRP A 37 -17.17 11.19 -8.29
C TRP A 37 -18.22 10.24 -8.88
N GLU A 38 -19.12 10.72 -9.75
CA GLU A 38 -20.26 9.94 -10.25
C GLU A 38 -19.85 8.78 -11.15
N MET A 39 -18.65 8.85 -11.74
CA MET A 39 -18.10 7.84 -12.65
C MET A 39 -16.77 7.24 -12.16
N GLY A 40 -16.56 7.22 -10.84
CA GLY A 40 -15.33 6.73 -10.22
C GLY A 40 -14.56 7.83 -9.52
N SER A 41 -13.26 7.63 -9.32
CA SER A 41 -12.42 8.62 -8.64
C SER A 41 -12.24 9.88 -9.48
N SER A 42 -12.50 11.04 -8.89
CA SER A 42 -12.25 12.32 -9.58
C SER A 42 -10.78 12.48 -9.93
N LEU A 43 -10.50 12.94 -11.15
CA LEU A 43 -9.16 13.19 -11.64
C LEU A 43 -8.43 14.23 -10.78
N ALA A 44 -9.13 15.25 -10.30
CA ALA A 44 -8.57 16.26 -9.42
C ALA A 44 -8.06 15.65 -8.11
N ASP A 45 -8.85 14.76 -7.49
CA ASP A 45 -8.47 14.06 -6.27
C ASP A 45 -7.32 13.08 -6.49
N VAL A 46 -7.35 12.32 -7.60
CA VAL A 46 -6.26 11.40 -7.95
C VAL A 46 -4.94 12.16 -8.14
N LYS A 47 -4.93 13.29 -8.87
CA LYS A 47 -3.74 14.13 -9.04
C LYS A 47 -3.24 14.71 -7.72
N ARG A 48 -4.16 15.17 -6.85
CA ARG A 48 -3.81 15.69 -5.52
C ARG A 48 -3.16 14.62 -4.64
N LEU A 49 -3.71 13.41 -4.62
CA LEU A 49 -3.17 12.29 -3.85
C LEU A 49 -1.82 11.82 -4.41
N ALA A 50 -1.68 11.71 -5.73
CA ALA A 50 -0.42 11.34 -6.38
C ALA A 50 0.71 12.33 -6.01
N ALA A 51 0.44 13.64 -6.08
CA ALA A 51 1.41 14.66 -5.70
C ALA A 51 1.78 14.58 -4.21
N HIS A 52 0.81 14.32 -3.34
CA HIS A 52 1.08 14.14 -1.90
C HIS A 52 1.98 12.93 -1.64
N TRP A 53 1.70 11.78 -2.26
CA TRP A 53 2.52 10.57 -2.11
C TRP A 53 3.92 10.72 -2.70
N GLU A 54 4.07 11.44 -3.81
CA GLU A 54 5.37 11.66 -4.44
C GLU A 54 6.29 12.51 -3.54
N SER A 55 5.75 13.59 -2.97
CA SER A 55 6.57 14.69 -2.42
C SER A 55 6.44 14.91 -0.91
N ALA A 56 5.31 14.58 -0.30
CA ALA A 56 4.99 14.99 1.07
C ALA A 56 4.79 13.81 2.04
N TYR A 57 4.39 12.65 1.54
CA TYR A 57 4.14 11.48 2.39
C TYR A 57 5.46 10.86 2.87
N ASP A 58 5.63 10.76 4.19
CA ASP A 58 6.78 10.13 4.83
C ASP A 58 6.48 8.65 5.15
N TRP A 59 6.86 7.75 4.24
CA TRP A 59 6.75 6.31 4.46
C TRP A 59 7.54 5.85 5.69
N ARG A 60 8.70 6.44 5.99
CA ARG A 60 9.52 6.03 7.14
C ARG A 60 8.86 6.39 8.46
N ALA A 61 8.11 7.49 8.51
CA ALA A 61 7.26 7.80 9.65
C ALA A 61 6.16 6.76 9.82
N ALA A 62 5.42 6.44 8.76
CA ALA A 62 4.36 5.43 8.80
C ALA A 62 4.87 4.04 9.16
N GLU A 63 6.02 3.61 8.62
CA GLU A 63 6.64 2.31 8.91
C GLU A 63 7.05 2.19 10.39
N ARG A 64 7.65 3.24 10.96
CA ARG A 64 7.95 3.29 12.39
C ARG A 64 6.68 3.20 13.23
N ASP A 65 5.66 3.98 12.87
CA ASP A 65 4.41 4.04 13.58
C ASP A 65 3.70 2.68 13.59
N LEU A 66 3.54 2.07 12.41
CA LEU A 66 2.96 0.73 12.25
C LEU A 66 3.69 -0.32 13.10
N ASN A 67 5.02 -0.36 13.04
CA ASN A 67 5.82 -1.32 13.82
C ASN A 67 5.78 -1.05 15.34
N SER A 68 5.46 0.18 15.77
CA SER A 68 5.42 0.57 17.18
C SER A 68 4.06 0.37 17.84
N GLN A 69 2.97 0.55 17.09
CA GLN A 69 1.62 0.50 17.63
C GLN A 69 1.12 -0.93 17.87
N LEU A 70 1.52 -1.88 17.03
CA LEU A 70 1.03 -3.26 17.07
C LEU A 70 2.18 -4.26 16.83
N PRO A 71 2.26 -5.36 17.57
CA PRO A 71 3.04 -6.52 17.17
C PRO A 71 2.50 -7.13 15.86
N HIS A 72 3.41 -7.39 14.91
CA HIS A 72 3.08 -7.98 13.61
C HIS A 72 3.50 -9.43 13.53
N PHE A 73 2.71 -10.24 12.81
CA PHE A 73 2.98 -11.65 12.61
C PHE A 73 2.64 -12.10 11.19
N VAL A 74 3.29 -13.17 10.75
CA VAL A 74 2.94 -13.90 9.53
C VAL A 74 2.68 -15.37 9.83
N THR A 75 1.77 -15.97 9.07
CA THR A 75 1.50 -17.41 9.10
C THR A 75 1.01 -17.88 7.74
N ASP A 76 1.28 -19.13 7.40
CA ASP A 76 0.69 -19.77 6.24
C ASP A 76 -0.67 -20.38 6.61
N ILE A 77 -1.68 -20.12 5.79
CA ILE A 77 -3.03 -20.69 5.93
C ILE A 77 -3.33 -21.53 4.69
N GLN A 78 -3.59 -22.82 4.91
CA GLN A 78 -4.06 -23.70 3.83
C GLN A 78 -5.55 -23.46 3.58
N CYS A 79 -5.89 -23.05 2.37
CA CYS A 79 -7.28 -22.94 1.94
C CYS A 79 -7.79 -24.26 1.36
N ASP A 80 -9.07 -24.54 1.58
CA ASP A 80 -9.76 -25.66 0.95
C ASP A 80 -9.82 -25.47 -0.57
N GLY A 81 -9.89 -26.58 -1.32
CA GLY A 81 -9.95 -26.55 -2.79
C GLY A 81 -8.61 -26.78 -3.50
N GLY A 82 -7.56 -27.15 -2.77
CA GLY A 82 -6.27 -27.59 -3.35
C GLY A 82 -5.36 -26.46 -3.82
N PHE A 83 -5.55 -25.25 -3.28
CA PHE A 83 -4.66 -24.12 -3.53
C PHE A 83 -3.36 -24.24 -2.73
N GLU A 84 -2.33 -23.56 -3.22
CA GLU A 84 -1.10 -23.34 -2.44
C GLU A 84 -1.42 -22.55 -1.15
N PRO A 85 -0.67 -22.78 -0.06
CA PRO A 85 -0.84 -22.03 1.18
C PRO A 85 -0.72 -20.52 0.97
N LEU A 86 -1.60 -19.75 1.62
CA LEU A 86 -1.55 -18.29 1.60
C LEU A 86 -0.76 -17.77 2.79
N ALA A 87 0.28 -16.98 2.52
CA ALA A 87 1.01 -16.23 3.54
C ALA A 87 0.18 -15.00 3.96
N ILE A 88 -0.26 -14.97 5.22
CA ILE A 88 -1.09 -13.89 5.78
C ILE A 88 -0.28 -13.09 6.79
N HIS A 89 -0.26 -11.75 6.64
CA HIS A 89 0.24 -10.80 7.64
C HIS A 89 -0.93 -10.23 8.45
N PHE A 90 -0.83 -10.25 9.77
CA PHE A 90 -1.80 -9.67 10.68
C PHE A 90 -1.12 -8.97 11.87
N GLY A 91 -1.79 -7.97 12.45
CA GLY A 91 -1.39 -7.31 13.70
C GLY A 91 -2.31 -7.72 14.86
N LYS A 92 -1.82 -7.62 16.10
CA LYS A 92 -2.60 -7.93 17.32
C LYS A 92 -2.52 -6.79 18.33
#